data_AF-X1HNR7-F1
#
_entry.id   AF-X1HNR7-F1
#
_cell.length_a   1.000
_cell.length_b   1.000
_cell.length_c   1.000
_cell.angle_alpha   90.00
_cell.angle_beta   90.00
_cell.angle_gamma   90.00
#
_symmetry.space_group_name_H-M   'P 1'
#
loop_
_entity.id
_entity.type
_entity.pdbx_description
1 polymer ?
#
loop_
_entity_poly.entity_id
_entity_poly.type
_entity_poly.pdbx_seq_one_letter_code
_entity_poly.pdbx_strand_id
1 'polypeptide(L)'
;FKSAYVCDCGSAWNVFLHSCNNINCPRCYINSIRATAKRDRNRFDQIDKYLSKKGFKKRFLRHISINIQEKEVLKWLGKKEIYDYDDLKVVRTKVMKILKKLHFSGLLIFHGYRRSRDDKGVLIYPLSMSYSPHFHFIGHGWIPNNFFKRFGFTISHLRWIFNSKSCYNGIKYCLTHAVYFNGKHILTWFGHYSYNSLRKINQFKEYEDVLCESCEDRIYLLDLPLDPYGYSYIKEFEHYITVPRFWNYIDWYSNRNVWLKDVTITY
;
A
#
# COMPACT_ATOMS: atom_id res chain seq x y z
N PHE A 1 19.75 -6.47 -3.64
CA PHE A 1 20.53 -5.23 -3.75
C PHE A 1 20.70 -4.66 -2.37
N LYS A 2 21.88 -4.13 -2.05
CA LYS A 2 22.06 -3.20 -0.93
C LYS A 2 22.05 -1.81 -1.54
N SER A 3 21.39 -0.85 -0.93
CA SER A 3 21.40 0.54 -1.40
C SER A 3 22.09 1.40 -0.35
N ALA A 4 22.78 2.44 -0.80
CA ALA A 4 23.41 3.42 0.07
C ALA A 4 23.06 4.83 -0.42
N TYR A 5 22.90 5.78 0.50
CA TYR A 5 22.92 7.18 0.13
C TYR A 5 24.37 7.62 0.00
N VAL A 6 24.74 8.21 -1.13
CA VAL A 6 26.10 8.67 -1.39
C VAL A 6 26.07 10.14 -1.78
N CYS A 7 27.03 10.90 -1.29
CA CYS A 7 27.29 12.27 -1.70
C CYS A 7 28.54 12.33 -2.57
N ASP A 8 28.63 13.33 -3.45
CA ASP A 8 29.80 13.55 -4.31
C ASP A 8 31.08 13.84 -3.52
N CYS A 9 30.97 14.29 -2.27
CA CYS A 9 32.10 14.44 -1.35
C CYS A 9 32.61 13.11 -0.78
N GLY A 10 32.04 11.97 -1.19
CA GLY A 10 32.46 10.62 -0.78
C GLY A 10 31.81 10.13 0.53
N SER A 11 30.99 10.95 1.19
CA SER A 11 30.25 10.50 2.38
C SER A 11 29.16 9.50 1.99
N ALA A 12 29.29 8.25 2.45
CA ALA A 12 28.26 7.22 2.31
C ALA A 12 27.44 7.12 3.59
N TRP A 13 26.13 7.35 3.48
CA TRP A 13 25.17 7.28 4.56
C TRP A 13 24.31 6.02 4.42
N ASN A 14 24.26 5.23 5.50
CA ASN A 14 23.32 4.13 5.71
C ASN A 14 23.23 3.12 4.56
N VAL A 15 23.96 2.01 4.68
CA VAL A 15 23.72 0.85 3.82
C VAL A 15 22.48 0.10 4.31
N PHE A 16 21.46 -0.02 3.46
CA PHE A 16 20.26 -0.78 3.78
C PHE A 16 19.93 -1.82 2.71
N LEU A 17 19.19 -2.86 3.11
CA LEU A 17 18.69 -3.86 2.18
C LEU A 17 17.62 -3.22 1.30
N HIS A 18 17.83 -3.27 -0.02
CA HIS A 18 16.86 -2.79 -0.99
C HIS A 18 15.57 -3.62 -0.87
N SER A 19 14.49 -2.94 -0.50
CA SER A 19 13.14 -3.49 -0.65
C SER A 19 12.72 -3.31 -2.10
N CYS A 20 12.44 -4.39 -2.83
CA CYS A 20 11.87 -4.27 -4.19
C CYS A 20 10.49 -3.60 -4.19
N ASN A 21 9.91 -3.32 -3.00
CA ASN A 21 8.60 -2.72 -2.78
C ASN A 21 7.45 -3.44 -3.50
N ASN A 22 7.71 -4.67 -3.95
CA ASN A 22 6.73 -5.57 -4.54
C ASN A 22 6.03 -6.33 -3.41
N ILE A 23 4.70 -6.26 -3.39
CA ILE A 23 3.88 -6.95 -2.40
C ILE A 23 3.75 -8.45 -2.68
N ASN A 24 4.11 -8.91 -3.88
CA ASN A 24 4.18 -10.33 -4.20
C ASN A 24 5.56 -10.92 -3.90
N CYS A 25 6.55 -10.10 -3.51
CA CYS A 25 7.87 -10.61 -3.15
C CYS A 25 7.84 -11.20 -1.73
N PRO A 26 8.12 -12.51 -1.54
CA PRO A 26 8.04 -13.15 -0.22
C PRO A 26 9.04 -12.56 0.78
N ARG A 27 10.16 -12.00 0.29
CA ARG A 27 11.18 -11.36 1.14
C ARG A 27 10.80 -9.93 1.53
N CYS A 28 10.27 -9.15 0.59
CA CYS A 28 9.97 -7.74 0.82
C CYS A 28 8.52 -7.48 1.26
N TYR A 29 7.64 -8.49 1.23
CA TYR A 29 6.21 -8.37 1.50
C TYR A 29 5.86 -7.50 2.70
N ILE A 30 6.47 -7.78 3.85
CA ILE A 30 6.21 -7.05 5.10
C ILE A 30 6.61 -5.58 4.98
N ASN A 31 7.73 -5.27 4.32
CA ASN A 31 8.17 -3.91 4.10
C ASN A 31 7.27 -3.19 3.09
N SER A 32 6.88 -3.86 1.99
CA SER A 32 5.92 -3.37 1.01
C SER A 32 4.57 -3.02 1.64
N ILE A 33 4.10 -3.86 2.58
CA ILE A 33 2.89 -3.59 3.38
C ILE A 33 3.07 -2.37 4.28
N ARG A 34 4.17 -2.30 5.03
CA ARG A 34 4.43 -1.17 5.95
C ARG A 34 4.50 0.15 5.15
N ALA A 35 5.20 0.14 4.02
CA ALA A 35 5.31 1.31 3.14
C ALA A 35 3.94 1.70 2.57
N THR A 36 3.14 0.74 2.12
CA THR A 36 1.78 0.99 1.60
C THR A 36 0.85 1.52 2.69
N ALA A 37 0.83 0.89 3.87
CA ALA A 37 0.06 1.38 5.01
C ALA A 37 0.48 2.79 5.46
N LYS A 38 1.78 3.11 5.41
CA LYS A 38 2.29 4.46 5.72
C LYS A 38 1.78 5.47 4.69
N ARG A 39 1.88 5.17 3.38
CA ARG A 39 1.35 6.04 2.31
C ARG A 39 -0.15 6.27 2.43
N ASP A 40 -0.90 5.20 2.67
CA ASP A 40 -2.36 5.25 2.78
C ASP A 40 -2.80 6.00 4.03
N ARG A 41 -2.10 5.83 5.16
CA ARG A 41 -2.30 6.65 6.36
C ARG A 41 -2.01 8.12 6.08
N ASN A 42 -0.89 8.43 5.42
CA ASN A 42 -0.52 9.81 5.12
C ASN A 42 -1.57 10.51 4.25
N ARG A 43 -2.24 9.76 3.37
CA ARG A 43 -3.36 10.25 2.57
C ARG A 43 -4.55 10.68 3.44
N PHE A 44 -4.90 9.91 4.47
CA PHE A 44 -5.91 10.33 5.45
C PHE A 44 -5.48 11.62 6.15
N ASP A 45 -4.25 11.66 6.69
CA ASP A 45 -3.73 12.84 7.40
C ASP A 45 -3.75 14.11 6.53
N GLN A 46 -3.36 14.01 5.26
CA GLN A 46 -3.34 15.13 4.32
C GLN A 46 -4.74 15.67 4.02
N ILE A 47 -5.71 14.78 3.80
CA ILE A 47 -7.09 15.18 3.53
C ILE A 47 -7.73 15.76 4.79
N ASP A 48 -7.50 15.16 5.95
CA ASP A 48 -8.00 15.69 7.23
C ASP A 48 -7.43 17.09 7.51
N LYS A 49 -6.15 17.33 7.22
CA LYS A 49 -5.52 18.66 7.30
C LYS A 49 -6.17 19.65 6.34
N TYR A 50 -6.40 19.25 5.09
CA TYR A 50 -7.07 20.08 4.09
C TYR A 50 -8.50 20.44 4.49
N LEU A 51 -9.29 19.46 4.95
CA LEU A 51 -10.66 19.67 5.39
C LEU A 51 -10.73 20.58 6.63
N SER A 52 -9.82 20.40 7.59
CA SER A 52 -9.73 21.27 8.77
C SER A 52 -9.47 22.73 8.39
N LYS A 53 -8.56 23.00 7.42
CA LYS A 53 -8.31 24.36 6.90
C LYS A 53 -9.54 25.00 6.24
N LYS A 54 -10.48 24.19 5.75
CA LYS A 54 -11.75 24.65 5.16
C LYS A 54 -12.89 24.74 6.20
N GLY A 55 -12.59 24.62 7.49
CA GLY A 55 -13.56 24.72 8.58
C GLY A 55 -14.36 23.44 8.85
N PHE A 56 -14.04 22.33 8.19
CA PHE A 56 -14.72 21.06 8.48
C PHE A 56 -14.17 20.44 9.77
N LYS A 57 -15.07 20.04 10.68
CA LYS A 57 -14.70 19.31 11.90
C LYS A 57 -14.17 17.92 11.55
N LYS A 58 -13.02 17.56 12.13
CA LYS A 58 -12.46 16.21 12.03
C LYS A 58 -13.46 15.19 12.59
N ARG A 59 -13.79 14.17 11.78
CA ARG A 59 -14.60 13.03 12.23
C ARG A 59 -13.68 11.85 12.48
N PHE A 60 -14.12 10.90 13.32
CA PHE A 60 -13.37 9.66 13.48
C PHE A 60 -13.46 8.80 12.23
N LEU A 61 -12.35 8.16 11.88
CA LEU A 61 -12.35 7.12 10.86
C LEU A 61 -12.99 5.86 11.45
N ARG A 62 -13.71 5.13 10.63
CA ARG A 62 -14.33 3.86 10.98
C ARG A 62 -13.65 2.75 10.23
N HIS A 63 -13.44 1.62 10.90
CA HIS A 63 -13.09 0.37 10.26
C HIS A 63 -14.31 -0.54 10.29
N ILE A 64 -14.83 -0.88 9.12
CA ILE A 64 -15.98 -1.77 8.98
C ILE A 64 -15.61 -2.94 8.06
N SER A 65 -16.21 -4.10 8.32
CA SER A 65 -16.26 -5.20 7.35
C SER A 65 -17.57 -5.13 6.59
N ILE A 66 -17.50 -5.21 5.28
CA ILE A 66 -18.63 -5.35 4.37
C ILE A 66 -18.57 -6.77 3.83
N ASN A 67 -19.40 -7.62 4.42
CA ASN A 67 -19.50 -9.01 4.03
C ASN A 67 -20.56 -9.13 2.95
N ILE A 68 -20.24 -9.88 1.91
CA ILE A 68 -21.12 -10.06 0.77
C ILE A 68 -21.66 -11.46 0.83
N GLN A 69 -22.97 -11.62 0.68
CA GLN A 69 -23.55 -12.96 0.55
C GLN A 69 -23.12 -13.52 -0.80
N GLU A 70 -22.47 -14.69 -0.78
CA GLU A 70 -21.93 -15.33 -1.97
C GLU A 70 -22.98 -15.47 -3.08
N LYS A 71 -24.20 -15.92 -2.73
CA LYS A 71 -25.33 -16.01 -3.67
C LYS A 71 -25.62 -14.72 -4.45
N GLU A 72 -25.45 -13.56 -3.83
CA GLU A 72 -25.69 -12.27 -4.51
C GLU A 72 -24.55 -11.91 -5.43
N VAL A 73 -23.32 -12.24 -5.03
CA VAL A 73 -22.17 -12.06 -5.91
C VAL A 73 -22.31 -12.91 -7.15
N LEU A 74 -22.64 -14.20 -6.98
CA LEU A 74 -22.88 -15.13 -8.07
C LEU A 74 -23.98 -14.63 -9.02
N LYS A 75 -25.10 -14.14 -8.47
CA LYS A 75 -26.17 -13.50 -9.23
C LYS A 75 -25.70 -12.27 -10.01
N TRP A 76 -24.81 -11.46 -9.45
CA TRP A 76 -24.28 -10.27 -10.12
C TRP A 76 -23.32 -10.59 -11.26
N LEU A 77 -22.58 -11.68 -11.11
CA LEU A 77 -21.63 -12.15 -12.11
C LEU A 77 -22.32 -12.99 -13.20
N GLY A 78 -23.52 -13.52 -12.92
CA GLY A 78 -24.15 -14.53 -13.78
C GLY A 78 -23.34 -15.83 -13.80
N LYS A 79 -22.63 -16.13 -12.71
CA LYS A 79 -21.68 -17.24 -12.59
C LYS A 79 -22.02 -18.13 -11.39
N LYS A 80 -21.54 -19.37 -11.41
CA LYS A 80 -21.68 -20.31 -10.29
C LYS A 80 -20.58 -20.16 -9.22
N GLU A 81 -19.42 -19.62 -9.59
CA GLU A 81 -18.32 -19.31 -8.67
C GLU A 81 -17.60 -18.02 -9.10
N ILE A 82 -16.78 -17.45 -8.22
CA ILE A 82 -15.90 -16.31 -8.53
C ILE A 82 -14.52 -16.88 -8.88
N TYR A 83 -14.01 -16.58 -10.07
CA TYR A 83 -12.78 -17.21 -10.55
C TYR A 83 -11.60 -16.24 -10.67
N ASP A 84 -11.86 -14.96 -10.94
CA ASP A 84 -10.79 -14.06 -11.38
C ASP A 84 -10.90 -12.62 -10.84
N TYR A 85 -9.89 -11.82 -11.20
CA TYR A 85 -9.81 -10.41 -10.81
C TYR A 85 -10.90 -9.55 -11.45
N ASP A 86 -11.41 -9.90 -12.62
CA ASP A 86 -12.43 -9.12 -13.33
C ASP A 86 -13.79 -9.26 -12.65
N ASP A 87 -14.11 -10.44 -12.13
CA ASP A 87 -15.25 -10.64 -11.24
C ASP A 87 -15.15 -9.72 -10.01
N LEU A 88 -13.96 -9.62 -9.41
CA LEU A 88 -13.73 -8.72 -8.28
C LEU A 88 -13.92 -7.24 -8.64
N LYS A 89 -13.58 -6.82 -9.86
CA LYS A 89 -13.86 -5.44 -10.30
C LYS A 89 -15.35 -5.17 -10.32
N VAL A 90 -16.16 -6.10 -10.82
CA VAL A 90 -17.64 -5.95 -10.88
C VAL A 90 -18.20 -5.82 -9.46
N VAL A 91 -17.81 -6.71 -8.56
CA VAL A 91 -18.26 -6.72 -7.16
C VAL A 91 -17.84 -5.44 -6.45
N ARG A 92 -16.56 -5.06 -6.57
CA ARG A 92 -16.02 -3.81 -6.03
C ARG A 92 -16.78 -2.59 -6.54
N THR A 93 -17.11 -2.55 -7.82
CA THR A 93 -17.86 -1.45 -8.44
C THR A 93 -19.27 -1.36 -7.85
N LYS A 94 -19.96 -2.48 -7.64
CA LYS A 94 -21.28 -2.50 -6.99
C LYS A 94 -21.21 -2.02 -5.55
N VAL A 95 -20.26 -2.53 -4.76
CA VAL A 95 -20.03 -2.08 -3.37
C VAL A 95 -19.76 -0.58 -3.33
N MET A 96 -18.87 -0.08 -4.18
CA MET A 96 -18.57 1.35 -4.26
C MET A 96 -19.78 2.20 -4.65
N LYS A 97 -20.62 1.76 -5.61
CA LYS A 97 -21.84 2.49 -5.98
C LYS A 97 -22.77 2.64 -4.79
N ILE A 98 -22.91 1.58 -3.98
CA ILE A 98 -23.76 1.59 -2.77
C ILE A 98 -23.17 2.49 -1.69
N LEU A 99 -21.87 2.37 -1.42
CA LEU A 99 -21.17 3.21 -0.45
C LEU A 99 -21.27 4.70 -0.83
N LYS A 100 -21.11 5.04 -2.11
CA LYS A 100 -21.26 6.42 -2.60
C LYS A 100 -22.68 6.97 -2.41
N LYS A 101 -23.73 6.15 -2.65
CA LYS A 101 -25.13 6.53 -2.37
C LYS A 101 -25.38 6.84 -0.89
N LEU A 102 -24.55 6.30 0.00
CA LEU A 102 -24.59 6.53 1.43
C LEU A 102 -23.58 7.57 1.90
N HIS A 103 -22.97 8.31 0.97
CA HIS A 103 -21.97 9.34 1.24
C HIS A 103 -20.75 8.82 2.02
N PHE A 104 -20.40 7.55 1.82
CA PHE A 104 -19.13 7.02 2.31
C PHE A 104 -17.97 7.56 1.48
N SER A 105 -16.85 7.75 2.15
CA SER A 105 -15.62 8.26 1.56
C SER A 105 -14.43 7.65 2.30
N GLY A 106 -13.52 7.01 1.58
CA GLY A 106 -12.37 6.37 2.20
C GLY A 106 -11.66 5.34 1.32
N LEU A 107 -11.07 4.37 2.01
CA LEU A 107 -10.30 3.25 1.47
C LEU A 107 -11.11 1.97 1.58
N LEU A 108 -11.21 1.23 0.48
CA LEU A 108 -11.76 -0.11 0.40
C LEU A 108 -10.64 -1.12 0.12
N ILE A 109 -10.59 -2.23 0.86
CA ILE A 109 -9.56 -3.27 0.77
C ILE A 109 -10.24 -4.62 0.60
N PHE A 110 -10.03 -5.28 -0.53
CA PHE A 110 -10.63 -6.58 -0.81
C PHE A 110 -9.89 -7.75 -0.12
N HIS A 111 -10.67 -8.68 0.42
CA HIS A 111 -10.19 -9.92 1.02
C HIS A 111 -11.04 -11.08 0.50
N GLY A 112 -10.42 -12.07 -0.14
CA GLY A 112 -11.12 -13.25 -0.68
C GLY A 112 -11.39 -14.34 0.36
N TYR A 113 -10.62 -14.37 1.44
CA TYR A 113 -10.65 -15.45 2.41
C TYR A 113 -10.72 -14.90 3.84
N ARG A 114 -11.25 -15.71 4.75
CA ARG A 114 -11.19 -15.48 6.18
C ARG A 114 -10.40 -16.58 6.86
N ARG A 115 -9.73 -16.23 7.95
CA ARG A 115 -9.14 -17.23 8.83
C ARG A 115 -10.26 -18.00 9.51
N SER A 116 -10.20 -19.32 9.44
CA SER A 116 -11.13 -20.20 10.15
C SER A 116 -11.03 -19.97 11.65
N ARG A 117 -12.20 -19.97 12.28
CA ARG A 117 -12.34 -19.86 13.72
C ARG A 117 -13.25 -20.98 14.20
N ASP A 118 -12.99 -21.48 15.40
CA ASP A 118 -13.90 -22.40 16.08
C ASP A 118 -15.17 -21.66 16.54
N ASP A 119 -16.10 -22.41 17.15
CA ASP A 119 -17.38 -21.87 17.63
C ASP A 119 -17.20 -20.81 18.74
N LYS A 120 -16.03 -20.76 19.38
CA LYS A 120 -15.66 -19.76 20.39
C LYS A 120 -14.95 -18.56 19.78
N GLY A 121 -14.76 -18.54 18.46
CA GLY A 121 -14.07 -17.47 17.74
C GLY A 121 -12.54 -17.56 17.82
N VAL A 122 -11.96 -18.65 18.31
CA VAL A 122 -10.50 -18.86 18.40
C VAL A 122 -9.97 -19.33 17.05
N LEU A 123 -8.76 -18.88 16.68
CA LEU A 123 -8.11 -19.30 15.43
C LEU A 123 -7.81 -20.80 15.47
N ILE A 124 -8.25 -21.53 14.44
CA ILE A 124 -7.99 -22.97 14.29
C ILE A 124 -6.57 -23.16 13.74
N TYR A 125 -5.80 -24.09 14.34
CA TYR A 125 -4.47 -24.49 13.87
C TYR A 125 -4.49 -25.94 13.36
N PRO A 126 -3.82 -26.26 12.22
CA PRO A 126 -3.09 -25.33 11.35
C PRO A 126 -4.04 -24.29 10.73
N LEU A 127 -3.51 -23.09 10.46
CA LEU A 127 -4.27 -21.96 9.92
C LEU A 127 -4.99 -22.38 8.63
N SER A 128 -6.29 -22.65 8.74
CA SER A 128 -7.15 -22.88 7.59
C SER A 128 -7.84 -21.57 7.20
N MET A 129 -8.02 -21.39 5.89
CA MET A 129 -8.66 -20.22 5.31
C MET A 129 -9.94 -20.68 4.62
N SER A 130 -11.09 -20.13 5.02
CA SER A 130 -12.34 -20.35 4.31
C SER A 130 -12.55 -19.27 3.26
N TYR A 131 -13.02 -19.68 2.09
CA TYR A 131 -13.42 -18.73 1.05
C TYR A 131 -14.60 -17.90 1.56
N SER A 132 -14.41 -16.59 1.65
CA SER A 132 -15.40 -15.67 2.23
C SER A 132 -15.09 -14.24 1.78
N PRO A 133 -15.50 -13.87 0.55
CA PRO A 133 -15.18 -12.58 -0.02
C PRO A 133 -15.83 -11.44 0.79
N HIS A 134 -15.01 -10.49 1.22
CA HIS A 134 -15.45 -9.32 1.97
C HIS A 134 -14.55 -8.12 1.68
N PHE A 135 -15.04 -6.93 2.03
CA PHE A 135 -14.26 -5.71 1.97
C PHE A 135 -14.06 -5.13 3.36
N HIS A 136 -12.84 -4.76 3.67
CA HIS A 136 -12.58 -3.82 4.75
C HIS A 136 -12.71 -2.40 4.23
N PHE A 137 -13.55 -1.59 4.87
CA PHE A 137 -13.59 -0.16 4.62
C PHE A 137 -12.98 0.59 5.79
N ILE A 138 -12.11 1.56 5.47
CA ILE A 138 -11.54 2.53 6.39
C ILE A 138 -11.89 3.92 5.88
N GLY A 139 -12.62 4.71 6.65
CA GLY A 139 -13.02 6.05 6.19
C GLY A 139 -14.15 6.67 6.98
N HIS A 140 -14.79 7.66 6.38
CA HIS A 140 -15.98 8.32 6.92
C HIS A 140 -17.25 7.84 6.22
N GLY A 141 -18.33 7.77 6.99
CA GLY A 141 -19.65 7.40 6.51
C GLY A 141 -20.59 7.11 7.68
N TRP A 142 -21.88 7.11 7.40
CA TRP A 142 -22.92 6.73 8.36
C TRP A 142 -23.68 5.52 7.81
N ILE A 143 -23.77 4.46 8.61
CA ILE A 143 -24.54 3.26 8.25
C ILE A 143 -25.96 3.48 8.76
N PRO A 144 -26.97 3.60 7.88
CA PRO A 144 -28.35 3.51 8.31
C PRO A 144 -28.64 2.05 8.70
N ASN A 145 -29.35 1.84 9.80
CA ASN A 145 -29.77 0.49 10.22
C ASN A 145 -30.52 -0.22 9.07
N ASN A 146 -30.24 -1.51 8.87
CA ASN A 146 -30.87 -2.39 7.87
C ASN A 146 -30.71 -2.04 6.37
N PHE A 147 -30.12 -0.90 5.99
CA PHE A 147 -29.99 -0.49 4.57
C PHE A 147 -29.24 -1.49 3.70
N PHE A 148 -28.31 -2.24 4.29
CA PHE A 148 -27.43 -3.14 3.55
C PHE A 148 -28.02 -4.53 3.33
N LYS A 149 -28.95 -4.98 4.21
CA LYS A 149 -29.59 -6.30 4.10
C LYS A 149 -30.38 -6.43 2.80
N ARG A 150 -31.07 -5.36 2.36
CA ARG A 150 -31.80 -5.33 1.08
C ARG A 150 -30.93 -5.42 -0.17
N PHE A 151 -29.62 -5.19 -0.04
CA PHE A 151 -28.65 -5.37 -1.12
C PHE A 151 -27.81 -6.64 -0.92
N GLY A 152 -28.19 -7.49 0.05
CA GLY A 152 -27.50 -8.73 0.41
C GLY A 152 -26.09 -8.55 0.97
N PHE A 153 -25.83 -7.40 1.59
CA PHE A 153 -24.63 -7.18 2.38
C PHE A 153 -24.95 -7.25 3.87
N THR A 154 -23.99 -7.73 4.65
CA THR A 154 -23.95 -7.47 6.09
C THR A 154 -22.76 -6.60 6.40
N ILE A 155 -22.99 -5.56 7.22
CA ILE A 155 -21.91 -4.69 7.67
C ILE A 155 -21.69 -4.90 9.16
N SER A 156 -20.42 -5.10 9.50
CA SER A 156 -19.97 -5.19 10.88
C SER A 156 -19.05 -4.01 11.15
N HIS A 157 -19.38 -3.20 12.15
CA HIS A 157 -18.43 -2.21 12.65
C HIS A 157 -17.36 -2.94 13.45
N LEU A 158 -16.11 -2.85 13.01
CA LEU A 158 -14.99 -3.53 13.66
C LEU A 158 -14.41 -2.66 14.76
N ARG A 159 -14.14 -1.38 14.46
CA ARG A 159 -13.58 -0.43 15.43
C ARG A 159 -13.59 1.02 14.94
N TRP A 160 -13.50 1.91 15.91
CA TRP A 160 -13.17 3.31 15.69
C TRP A 160 -11.65 3.50 15.54
N ILE A 161 -11.25 4.46 14.71
CA ILE A 161 -9.86 4.84 14.48
C ILE A 161 -9.71 6.29 14.93
N PHE A 162 -9.01 6.49 16.04
CA PHE A 162 -8.92 7.77 16.74
C PHE A 162 -7.67 8.57 16.36
N ASN A 163 -6.62 7.91 15.89
CA ASN A 163 -5.33 8.54 15.63
C ASN A 163 -4.58 7.89 14.46
N SER A 164 -3.54 8.57 13.97
CA SER A 164 -2.74 8.13 12.83
C SER A 164 -2.05 6.78 13.06
N LYS A 165 -1.64 6.47 14.31
CA LYS A 165 -1.04 5.16 14.66
C LYS A 165 -2.05 4.02 14.53
N SER A 166 -3.27 4.19 15.03
CA SER A 166 -4.35 3.20 14.91
C SER A 166 -4.82 3.03 13.46
N CYS A 167 -4.84 4.12 12.67
CA CYS A 167 -5.11 4.09 11.24
C CYS A 167 -4.07 3.25 10.50
N TYR A 168 -2.78 3.57 10.68
CA TYR A 168 -1.65 2.82 10.12
C TYR A 168 -1.72 1.33 10.48
N ASN A 169 -1.90 1.01 11.76
CA ASN A 169 -1.97 -0.37 12.21
C ASN A 169 -3.20 -1.11 11.64
N GLY A 170 -4.32 -0.43 11.40
CA GLY A 170 -5.50 -1.01 10.77
C GLY A 170 -5.32 -1.34 9.31
N ILE A 171 -4.79 -0.37 8.55
CA ILE A 171 -4.47 -0.57 7.14
C ILE A 171 -3.44 -1.69 7.01
N LYS A 172 -2.35 -1.62 7.80
CA LYS A 172 -1.31 -2.65 7.85
C LYS A 172 -1.90 -4.03 8.14
N TYR A 173 -2.75 -4.14 9.16
CA TYR A 173 -3.41 -5.40 9.50
C TYR A 173 -4.25 -5.93 8.35
N CYS A 174 -5.08 -5.11 7.69
CA CYS A 174 -5.83 -5.55 6.52
C CYS A 174 -4.90 -6.05 5.40
N LEU A 175 -3.83 -5.32 5.11
CA LEU A 175 -2.90 -5.70 4.05
C LEU A 175 -2.17 -7.03 4.31
N THR A 176 -1.95 -7.47 5.56
CA THR A 176 -1.24 -8.73 5.86
C THR A 176 -2.01 -10.01 5.51
N HIS A 177 -3.28 -9.90 5.15
CA HIS A 177 -4.11 -11.04 4.78
C HIS A 177 -5.06 -10.72 3.61
N ALA A 178 -4.80 -9.64 2.90
CA ALA A 178 -5.48 -9.33 1.66
C ALA A 178 -5.02 -10.25 0.53
N VAL A 179 -5.89 -10.49 -0.44
CA VAL A 179 -5.59 -11.32 -1.62
C VAL A 179 -4.99 -10.43 -2.69
N TYR A 180 -3.76 -10.73 -3.12
CA TYR A 180 -3.06 -9.98 -4.15
C TYR A 180 -3.14 -10.71 -5.50
N PHE A 181 -3.57 -9.98 -6.53
CA PHE A 181 -3.53 -10.44 -7.91
C PHE A 181 -2.36 -9.75 -8.60
N ASN A 182 -1.57 -10.52 -9.37
CA ASN A 182 -0.32 -10.01 -9.93
C ASN A 182 -0.55 -8.74 -10.78
N GLY A 183 0.15 -7.66 -10.42
CA GLY A 183 0.03 -6.35 -11.09
C GLY A 183 -1.32 -5.63 -10.91
N LYS A 184 -2.20 -6.08 -10.02
CA LYS A 184 -3.52 -5.48 -9.82
C LYS A 184 -3.68 -4.83 -8.45
N HIS A 185 -4.37 -3.69 -8.43
CA HIS A 185 -4.69 -3.00 -7.18
C HIS A 185 -5.85 -3.70 -6.44
N ILE A 186 -5.61 -3.98 -5.17
CA ILE A 186 -6.60 -4.51 -4.22
C ILE A 186 -7.22 -3.40 -3.35
N LEU A 187 -6.58 -2.23 -3.36
CA LEU A 187 -6.98 -1.02 -2.66
C LEU A 187 -7.78 -0.15 -3.59
N THR A 188 -8.82 0.49 -3.07
CA THR A 188 -9.59 1.45 -3.84
C THR A 188 -10.00 2.63 -2.99
N TRP A 189 -9.58 3.80 -3.46
CA TRP A 189 -9.87 5.07 -2.83
C TRP A 189 -11.03 5.77 -3.53
N PHE A 190 -12.00 6.26 -2.75
CA PHE A 190 -13.21 6.86 -3.30
C PHE A 190 -13.76 7.98 -2.41
N GLY A 191 -14.68 8.77 -2.98
CA GLY A 191 -15.21 9.97 -2.34
C GLY A 191 -14.17 11.08 -2.26
N HIS A 192 -14.15 11.81 -1.15
CA HIS A 192 -13.17 12.84 -0.86
C HIS A 192 -11.73 12.31 -0.84
N TYR A 193 -11.53 11.00 -0.61
CA TYR A 193 -10.20 10.38 -0.63
C TYR A 193 -9.77 9.83 -2.01
N SER A 194 -10.56 10.06 -3.06
CA SER A 194 -10.22 9.59 -4.41
C SER A 194 -8.88 10.13 -4.91
N TYR A 195 -8.25 9.41 -5.84
CA TYR A 195 -6.96 9.83 -6.43
C TYR A 195 -7.02 11.22 -7.08
N ASN A 196 -8.17 11.58 -7.67
CA ASN A 196 -8.36 12.90 -8.27
C ASN A 196 -8.43 14.02 -7.23
N SER A 197 -8.94 13.73 -6.03
CA SER A 197 -8.95 14.68 -4.92
C SER A 197 -7.53 15.04 -4.46
N LEU A 198 -6.60 14.08 -4.54
CA LEU A 198 -5.21 14.30 -4.11
C LEU A 198 -4.39 15.11 -5.09
N ARG A 199 -4.74 15.11 -6.38
CA ARG A 199 -4.12 16.04 -7.34
C ARG A 199 -4.30 17.50 -6.90
N LYS A 200 -5.44 17.81 -6.27
CA LYS A 200 -5.71 19.15 -5.70
C LYS A 200 -4.90 19.44 -4.43
N ILE A 201 -4.44 18.41 -3.73
CA ILE A 201 -3.68 18.54 -2.46
C ILE A 201 -2.17 18.53 -2.71
N ASN A 202 -1.70 17.84 -3.75
CA ASN A 202 -0.28 17.79 -4.13
C ASN A 202 0.29 19.13 -4.60
N GLN A 203 -0.54 20.15 -4.83
CA GLN A 203 -0.08 21.54 -5.04
C GLN A 203 0.60 22.14 -3.80
N PHE A 204 0.55 21.47 -2.64
CA PHE A 204 1.12 21.93 -1.37
C PHE A 204 2.22 21.03 -0.83
N LYS A 205 2.85 20.20 -1.67
CA LYS A 205 4.05 19.46 -1.25
C LYS A 205 5.27 20.34 -1.44
N GLU A 206 5.70 20.97 -0.36
CA GLU A 206 7.10 21.36 -0.20
C GLU A 206 7.89 20.06 0.02
N TYR A 207 8.79 19.76 -0.92
CA TYR A 207 9.79 18.72 -0.72
C TYR A 207 10.96 19.41 -0.04
N GLU A 208 11.32 18.97 1.16
CA GLU A 208 12.61 19.30 1.74
C GLU A 208 13.65 18.47 0.98
N ASP A 209 14.61 19.14 0.36
CA ASP A 209 15.77 18.49 -0.22
C ASP A 209 16.52 17.77 0.92
N VAL A 210 16.84 16.49 0.73
CA VAL A 210 17.72 15.80 1.66
C VAL A 210 19.14 16.17 1.26
N LEU A 211 19.83 16.89 2.14
CA LEU A 211 21.18 17.38 1.93
C LEU A 211 22.17 16.53 2.74
N CYS A 212 23.42 16.48 2.27
CA CYS A 212 24.51 15.83 2.97
C CYS A 212 24.85 16.60 4.25
N GLU A 213 24.89 15.94 5.41
CA GLU A 213 25.19 16.63 6.67
C GLU A 213 26.64 17.16 6.73
N SER A 214 27.53 16.68 5.86
CA SER A 214 28.94 17.07 5.83
C SER A 214 29.25 18.25 4.91
N CYS A 215 28.51 18.39 3.80
CA CYS A 215 28.80 19.42 2.79
C CYS A 215 27.56 20.14 2.25
N GLU A 216 26.38 19.81 2.77
CA GLU A 216 25.08 20.36 2.39
C GLU A 216 24.70 20.18 0.91
N ASP A 217 25.46 19.38 0.17
CA ASP A 217 25.15 19.05 -1.22
C ASP A 217 24.10 17.92 -1.32
N ARG A 218 23.55 17.69 -2.50
CA ARG A 218 22.55 16.65 -2.74
C ARG A 218 23.11 15.27 -2.48
N ILE A 219 22.29 14.41 -1.88
CA ILE A 219 22.59 12.97 -1.76
C ILE A 219 21.85 12.17 -2.85
N TYR A 220 22.54 11.15 -3.36
CA TYR A 220 22.07 10.23 -4.37
C TYR A 220 21.83 8.84 -3.78
N LEU A 221 20.88 8.10 -4.33
CA LEU A 221 20.67 6.69 -3.97
C LEU A 221 21.45 5.80 -4.94
N LEU A 222 22.42 5.03 -4.44
CA LEU A 222 23.18 4.06 -5.21
C LEU A 222 22.70 2.63 -4.90
N ASP A 223 22.29 1.89 -5.93
CA ASP A 223 21.94 0.47 -5.82
C ASP A 223 23.16 -0.42 -6.11
N LEU A 224 23.69 -1.07 -5.08
CA LEU A 224 24.81 -2.00 -5.21
C LEU A 224 24.30 -3.41 -5.57
N PRO A 225 24.82 -4.03 -6.65
CA PRO A 225 24.53 -5.42 -6.96
C PRO A 225 24.95 -6.32 -5.79
N LEU A 226 24.10 -7.30 -5.48
CA LEU A 226 24.54 -8.42 -4.63
C LEU A 226 25.25 -9.41 -5.55
N ASP A 227 26.41 -9.92 -5.14
CA ASP A 227 27.02 -11.03 -5.85
C ASP A 227 26.06 -12.26 -5.83
N PRO A 228 26.21 -13.22 -6.76
CA PRO A 228 25.35 -14.40 -6.84
C PRO A 228 25.49 -15.38 -5.65
N TYR A 229 26.48 -15.18 -4.77
CA TYR A 229 26.80 -16.03 -3.61
C TYR A 229 26.40 -15.40 -2.27
N GLY A 230 25.83 -14.19 -2.26
CA GLY A 230 25.38 -13.50 -1.06
C GLY A 230 26.49 -12.82 -0.24
N TYR A 231 27.72 -12.74 -0.76
CA TYR A 231 28.81 -12.03 -0.10
C TYR A 231 28.79 -10.55 -0.49
N SER A 232 28.82 -9.67 0.51
CA SER A 232 28.87 -8.23 0.29
C SER A 232 30.31 -7.78 0.11
N TYR A 233 30.63 -7.18 -1.04
CA TYR A 233 31.87 -6.44 -1.31
C TYR A 233 32.13 -5.23 -0.39
N ILE A 234 31.40 -5.05 0.71
CA ILE A 234 31.47 -3.85 1.53
C ILE A 234 32.77 -3.77 2.35
N LYS A 235 33.40 -4.91 2.68
CA LYS A 235 34.64 -4.87 3.48
C LYS A 235 35.86 -4.32 2.74
N GLU A 236 35.86 -4.28 1.41
CA GLU A 236 37.00 -3.79 0.62
C GLU A 236 36.79 -2.37 0.05
N PHE A 237 35.56 -1.82 0.15
CA PHE A 237 35.24 -0.49 -0.36
C PHE A 237 35.20 0.62 0.69
N GLU A 238 35.49 0.33 1.97
CA GLU A 238 35.59 1.35 3.04
C GLU A 238 36.71 2.38 2.79
N HIS A 239 37.65 2.12 1.86
CA HIS A 239 38.78 3.02 1.57
C HIS A 239 38.76 3.70 0.20
N TYR A 240 37.86 3.34 -0.72
CA TYR A 240 37.84 3.92 -2.06
C TYR A 240 36.41 4.02 -2.62
N ILE A 241 35.69 5.07 -2.23
CA ILE A 241 34.58 5.58 -3.05
C ILE A 241 35.02 6.95 -3.57
N THR A 242 35.94 6.96 -4.53
CA THR A 242 36.02 8.05 -5.50
C THR A 242 35.02 7.70 -6.60
N VAL A 243 33.84 8.31 -6.56
CA VAL A 243 32.85 8.15 -7.64
C VAL A 243 33.47 8.74 -8.90
N PRO A 244 33.80 7.95 -9.95
CA PRO A 244 34.32 8.53 -11.17
C PRO A 244 33.21 9.37 -11.81
N ARG A 245 33.55 10.59 -12.23
CA ARG A 245 32.67 11.60 -12.89
C ARG A 245 31.88 11.13 -14.13
N PHE A 246 31.92 9.85 -14.48
CA PHE A 246 31.44 9.29 -15.75
C PHE A 246 30.45 8.13 -15.63
N TRP A 247 29.73 7.99 -14.51
CA TRP A 247 28.52 7.16 -14.51
C TRP A 247 27.36 7.97 -15.07
N ASN A 248 26.98 7.67 -16.32
CA ASN A 248 25.85 8.29 -16.99
C ASN A 248 24.58 8.13 -16.15
N TYR A 249 24.02 9.27 -15.79
CA TYR A 249 22.86 9.48 -14.95
C TYR A 249 21.64 8.67 -15.40
N ILE A 250 21.07 7.88 -14.49
CA ILE A 250 19.72 7.33 -14.64
C ILE A 250 18.77 8.32 -13.97
N ASP A 251 18.16 9.20 -14.77
CA ASP A 251 17.07 10.06 -14.34
C ASP A 251 15.79 9.24 -14.12
N TRP A 252 15.55 8.88 -12.85
CA TRP A 252 14.41 8.08 -12.42
C TRP A 252 13.05 8.77 -12.60
N TYR A 253 13.02 10.05 -13.00
CA TYR A 253 11.76 10.73 -13.33
C TYR A 253 11.20 10.32 -14.70
N SER A 254 11.97 9.61 -15.53
CA SER A 254 11.51 9.08 -16.81
C SER A 254 11.29 7.56 -16.75
N ASN A 255 10.03 7.14 -16.96
CA ASN A 255 9.67 5.73 -17.10
C ASN A 255 10.47 5.05 -18.22
N ARG A 256 11.29 4.04 -17.91
CA ARG A 256 11.43 2.75 -18.63
C ARG A 256 12.50 1.86 -17.99
N ASN A 257 12.24 0.55 -17.94
CA ASN A 257 13.25 -0.47 -17.66
C ASN A 257 14.39 -0.36 -18.68
N VAL A 258 15.63 -0.26 -18.22
CA VAL A 258 16.83 -0.51 -19.04
C VAL A 258 17.53 -1.72 -18.46
N TRP A 259 17.60 -2.80 -19.23
CA TRP A 259 18.49 -3.92 -18.94
C TRP A 259 19.88 -3.53 -19.44
N LEU A 260 20.88 -3.53 -18.56
CA LEU A 260 22.28 -3.42 -18.97
C LEU A 260 22.63 -4.69 -19.74
N LYS A 261 22.74 -4.56 -21.06
CA LYS A 261 23.32 -5.58 -21.94
C LYS A 261 24.78 -5.21 -22.14
N ASP A 262 25.65 -6.17 -21.82
CA ASP A 262 27.07 -6.22 -22.12
C ASP A 262 27.95 -5.13 -21.48
N VAL A 263 28.45 -5.39 -20.27
CA VAL A 263 29.68 -4.79 -19.76
C VAL A 263 30.71 -5.91 -19.59
N THR A 264 31.65 -6.00 -20.52
CA THR A 264 32.83 -6.86 -20.39
C THR A 264 33.83 -6.16 -19.49
N ILE A 265 34.15 -6.76 -18.34
CA ILE A 265 35.23 -6.30 -17.46
C ILE A 265 36.49 -7.04 -17.89
N THR A 266 37.47 -6.34 -18.44
CA THR A 266 38.84 -6.85 -18.58
C THR A 266 39.63 -6.52 -17.31
N TYR A 267 40.31 -7.55 -16.79
CA TYR A 267 41.12 -7.54 -15.57
C TYR A 267 42.33 -6.61 -15.64
#